data_AF-D5BNB4-F1
#
_entry.id   AF-D5BNB4-F1
#
_cell.length_a   1.000
_cell.length_b   1.000
_cell.length_c   1.000
_cell.angle_alpha   90.00
_cell.angle_beta   90.00
_cell.angle_gamma   90.00
#
_symmetry.space_group_name_H-M   'P 1'
#
loop_
_entity.id
_entity.type
_entity.pdbx_description
1 polymer ?
#
loop_
_entity_poly.entity_id
_entity_poly.type
_entity_poly.pdbx_seq_one_letter_code
_entity_poly.pdbx_strand_id
1 'polypeptide(L)' 'MISRTTKMISTFIATILVMTFVFGLAESISSGFAGFYGGLPFWIIAIVVMGMAFYDMYDEAFKKK' A
#
# COMPACT_ATOMS: atom_id res chain seq x y z
N MET A 1 3.90 14.19 22.16
CA MET A 1 4.76 13.25 21.41
C MET A 1 4.10 11.89 21.44
N ILE A 2 3.75 11.34 20.27
CA ILE A 2 3.17 9.98 20.17
C ILE A 2 4.22 8.97 20.64
N SER A 3 3.81 7.98 21.43
CA SER A 3 4.69 6.89 21.88
C SER A 3 5.21 6.10 20.68
N ARG A 4 6.48 5.69 20.72
CA ARG A 4 7.14 4.94 19.64
C ARG A 4 6.35 3.70 19.23
N THR A 5 5.82 2.97 20.20
CA THR A 5 5.00 1.78 19.97
C THR A 5 3.70 2.14 19.22
N THR A 6 3.03 3.22 19.64
CA THR A 6 1.82 3.71 18.97
C THR A 6 2.12 4.12 17.53
N LYS A 7 3.26 4.78 17.29
CA LYS A 7 3.70 5.16 15.94
C LYS A 7 3.88 3.92 15.04
N MET A 8 4.66 2.93 15.49
CA MET A 8 4.87 1.69 14.73
C MET A 8 3.56 0.96 14.40
N ILE A 9 2.67 0.82 15.39
CA ILE A 9 1.37 0.15 15.20
C ILE A 9 0.51 0.95 14.21
N SER A 10 0.46 2.28 14.35
CA SER A 10 -0.34 3.13 13.47
C SER A 10 0.14 3.08 12.02
N THR A 11 1.46 3.15 11.78
CA THR A 11 2.01 3.09 10.42
C THR A 11 1.79 1.72 9.81
N PHE A 12 1.94 0.64 10.60
CA PHE A 12 1.68 -0.72 10.13
C PHE A 12 0.21 -0.94 9.73
N ILE A 13 -0.72 -0.53 10.59
CA ILE A 13 -2.16 -0.65 10.30
C ILE A 13 -2.54 0.19 9.08
N ALA A 14 -2.05 1.44 8.99
CA ALA A 14 -2.33 2.32 7.86
C ALA A 14 -1.84 1.70 6.55
N THR A 15 -0.61 1.19 6.51
CA THR A 15 -0.03 0.59 5.30
C THR A 15 -0.78 -0.66 4.86
N ILE A 16 -1.18 -1.55 5.79
CA ILE A 16 -1.96 -2.75 5.45
C ILE A 16 -3.35 -2.39 4.90
N LEU A 17 -4.03 -1.42 5.52
CA LEU A 17 -5.35 -0.98 5.06
C LEU A 17 -5.28 -0.42 3.64
N VAL A 18 -4.28 0.43 3.37
CA VAL A 18 -4.08 1.00 2.04
C VAL A 18 -3.72 -0.08 1.02
N MET A 19 -2.87 -1.05 1.36
CA MET A 19 -2.54 -2.17 0.46
C MET A 19 -3.78 -2.99 0.09
N THR A 20 -4.55 -3.37 1.10
CA THR A 20 -5.76 -4.18 0.92
C THR A 20 -6.76 -3.44 0.02
N PHE A 21 -6.95 -2.14 0.27
CA PHE A 21 -7.82 -1.30 -0.54
C PHE A 21 -7.34 -1.17 -1.99
N VAL A 22 -6.08 -0.82 -2.21
CA VAL A 22 -5.53 -0.58 -3.56
C VAL A 22 -5.49 -1.87 -4.39
N PHE A 23 -5.13 -3.01 -3.79
CA PHE A 23 -5.17 -4.28 -4.50
C PHE A 23 -6.60 -4.74 -4.79
N GLY A 24 -7.54 -4.51 -3.86
CA GLY A 24 -8.97 -4.74 -4.11
C GLY A 24 -9.50 -3.88 -5.26
N LEU A 25 -9.10 -2.62 -5.34
CA LEU A 25 -9.41 -1.76 -6.48
C LEU A 25 -8.79 -2.28 -7.78
N ALA A 26 -7.53 -2.74 -7.75
CA ALA A 26 -6.84 -3.25 -8.92
C ALA A 26 -7.53 -4.51 -9.49
N GLU A 27 -7.94 -5.42 -8.61
CA GLU A 27 -8.71 -6.60 -8.95
C GLU A 27 -10.07 -6.22 -9.53
N SER A 28 -10.83 -5.35 -8.86
CA SER A 28 -12.15 -4.88 -9.33
C SER A 28 -12.09 -4.19 -10.70
N ILE A 29 -11.06 -3.38 -10.97
CA ILE A 29 -10.86 -2.76 -12.30
C ILE A 29 -10.58 -3.81 -13.37
N SER A 30 -9.77 -4.82 -13.02
CA SER A 30 -9.32 -5.86 -13.96
C SER A 30 -10.40 -6.89 -14.26
N SER A 31 -11.22 -7.28 -13.28
CA SER A 31 -12.31 -8.24 -13.44
C SER A 31 -13.63 -7.60 -13.88
N GLY A 32 -13.88 -6.34 -13.50
CA GLY A 32 -15.15 -5.65 -13.73
C GLY A 32 -15.16 -4.64 -14.89
N PHE A 33 -14.20 -3.71 -14.93
CA PHE A 33 -14.35 -2.47 -15.72
C PHE A 33 -13.56 -2.46 -17.04
N ALA A 34 -12.28 -2.85 -16.99
CA ALA A 34 -11.35 -2.67 -18.10
C ALA A 34 -10.81 -3.99 -18.69
N GLY A 35 -11.14 -5.12 -18.06
CA GLY A 35 -10.54 -6.41 -18.38
C GLY A 35 -9.06 -6.49 -17.99
N PHE A 36 -8.43 -7.66 -18.20
CA PHE A 36 -7.04 -7.90 -17.79
C PHE A 36 -6.04 -6.91 -18.42
N TYR A 37 -6.15 -6.66 -19.73
CA TYR A 37 -5.24 -5.76 -20.45
C TYR A 37 -5.45 -4.28 -20.09
N GLY A 38 -6.67 -3.87 -19.77
CA GLY A 38 -6.96 -2.51 -19.33
C GLY A 38 -6.58 -2.26 -17.87
N GLY A 39 -6.63 -3.29 -17.01
CA GLY A 39 -6.19 -3.23 -15.61
C GLY A 39 -4.67 -3.33 -15.43
N LEU A 40 -3.95 -3.94 -16.38
CA LEU A 40 -2.50 -4.14 -16.34
C LEU A 40 -1.67 -2.86 -16.05
N PRO A 41 -1.89 -1.72 -16.74
CA PRO A 41 -1.16 -0.49 -16.41
C PRO A 41 -1.44 0.01 -14.99
N PHE A 42 -2.67 -0.17 -14.48
CA PHE A 42 -3.00 0.18 -13.09
C PHE A 42 -2.29 -0.72 -12.10
N TRP A 43 -2.21 -2.03 -12.36
CA TRP A 43 -1.47 -2.98 -11.55
C TRP A 43 0.02 -2.63 -11.42
N ILE A 44 0.65 -2.21 -12.51
CA ILE A 44 2.06 -1.79 -12.50
C ILE A 44 2.25 -0.60 -11.56
N ILE A 45 1.41 0.43 -11.69
CA ILE A 45 1.47 1.62 -10.83
C ILE A 45 1.19 1.24 -9.37
N ALA A 46 0.15 0.45 -9.12
CA ALA A 46 -0.23 -0.01 -7.79
C ALA A 46 0.92 -0.74 -7.09
N ILE A 47 1.58 -1.69 -7.77
CA ILE A 47 2.70 -2.44 -7.20
C ILE A 47 3.88 -1.53 -6.88
N VAL A 48 4.24 -0.62 -7.79
CA VAL A 48 5.37 0.32 -7.58
C VAL A 48 5.09 1.23 -6.39
N VAL A 49 3.92 1.85 -6.35
CA VAL A 49 3.53 2.76 -5.26
C VAL A 49 3.40 2.01 -3.93
N MET A 50 2.81 0.81 -3.92
CA MET A 50 2.74 -0.01 -2.71
C MET A 50 4.12 -0.43 -2.22
N GLY A 51 5.07 -0.70 -3.12
CA GLY A 51 6.48 -0.94 -2.77
C GLY A 51 7.11 0.28 -2.08
N MET A 52 6.86 1.48 -2.59
CA MET A 52 7.33 2.73 -1.95
C MET A 52 6.67 2.96 -0.59
N ALA A 53 5.37 2.70 -0.46
CA ALA A 53 4.66 2.81 0.82
C ALA A 53 5.18 1.80 1.87
N PHE A 54 5.56 0.59 1.43
CA PHE A 54 6.20 -0.40 2.30
C PHE A 54 7.60 0.07 2.75
N TYR A 55 8.36 0.66 1.83
CA TYR A 55 9.67 1.24 2.15
C TYR A 55 9.54 2.41 3.15
N ASP A 56 8.58 3.30 2.94
CA ASP A 56 8.31 4.42 3.84
C ASP A 56 7.88 3.94 5.24
N MET A 57 7.00 2.93 5.30
CA MET A 57 6.64 2.27 6.55
C MET A 57 7.88 1.71 7.27
N TYR A 58 8.77 1.04 6.53
CA TYR A 58 10.00 0.49 7.09
C TYR A 58 10.95 1.58 7.60
N ASP A 59 11.12 2.67 6.84
CA ASP A 59 11.94 3.82 7.23
C ASP A 59 11.42 4.48 8.52
N GLU A 60 10.11 4.71 8.57
CA GLU A 60 9.41 5.34 9.69
C GLU A 60 9.41 4.47 10.95
N ALA A 61 9.34 3.14 10.80
CA ALA A 61 9.30 2.18 11.91
C ALA A 61 10.68 1.76 12.43
N PHE A 62 11.69 1.62 11.55
CA PHE A 62 12.98 1.02 11.90
C PHE A 62 14.17 1.98 11.77
N LYS A 63 14.15 2.94 10.83
CA LYS A 63 15.33 3.73 10.47
C LYS A 63 15.40 5.09 11.17
N LYS A 64 14.26 5.70 11.50
CA LYS A 64 14.19 6.86 12.41
C LYS A 64 14.46 6.39 13.85
N LYS A 65 15.75 6.28 14.19
CA LYS A 65 16.27 6.01 15.54
C LYS A 65 16.53 7.32 16.27
#